data_AF-A0A497H8A4-F1
#
_entry.id   AF-A0A497H8A4-F1
#
_cell.length_a   1.000
_cell.length_b   1.000
_cell.length_c   1.000
_cell.angle_alpha   90.00
_cell.angle_beta   90.00
_cell.angle_gamma   90.00
#
_symmetry.space_group_name_H-M   'P 1'
#
loop_
_entity.id
_entity.type
_entity.pdbx_description
1 polymer ?
#
loop_
_entity_poly.entity_id
_entity_poly.type
_entity_poly.pdbx_seq_one_letter_code
_entity_poly.pdbx_strand_id
1 'polypeptide(L)'
;MKNLFSNDKISKRCFIMYCYYSLRFHWEIILMIGMDDKRIEKKIRRITKNNNCRYTVDGGIVTIEGSVDSYDEFLRIGRDIGRIKGVIGVVNKLSYPGYKKNRVKPKASMEDIGEADVVIIGGGVVGCAIARVLSRYDISIVLVEKNSDVATGTSKANNALVHTGIGEPMGTLKQKLCVEGHKMFKKLASELGVPYKENGLWIVISKDSLKIPIPYMFKYPILRFILPYIIFRRAKKLGIPLILVKRKKLLKMEPNITRRGIVALFSPTYAVTSPYLFTIALAESAVENNVKIILDAEVVDIEVEEDKVKSAVTTKGVIKTRFIVNAAGLYADEIAEMADTREYTIHPKRGAT
;
A
#
# COMPACT_ATOMS: atom_id res chain seq x y z
N MET A 1 31.78 5.91 12.43
CA MET A 1 31.92 5.24 11.12
C MET A 1 32.77 3.95 11.11
N LYS A 2 33.62 3.65 12.12
CA LYS A 2 34.42 2.40 12.14
C LYS A 2 33.77 1.18 12.83
N ASN A 3 32.68 1.34 13.60
CA ASN A 3 32.08 0.25 14.40
C ASN A 3 30.81 -0.41 13.81
N LEU A 4 30.38 -0.05 12.59
CA LEU A 4 29.19 -0.68 11.95
C LEU A 4 29.50 -2.00 11.23
N PHE A 5 30.77 -2.43 11.21
CA PHE A 5 31.24 -3.60 10.45
C PHE A 5 32.10 -4.54 11.31
N SER A 6 31.74 -4.80 12.57
CA SER A 6 32.30 -5.97 13.24
C SER A 6 31.84 -7.22 12.48
N ASN A 7 32.80 -8.09 12.15
CA ASN A 7 32.69 -9.13 11.12
C ASN A 7 31.66 -10.24 11.41
N ASP A 8 30.96 -10.22 12.55
CA ASP A 8 30.09 -11.33 12.98
C ASP A 8 28.58 -11.05 12.90
N LYS A 9 28.14 -9.83 12.54
CA LYS A 9 26.70 -9.49 12.52
C LYS A 9 26.01 -9.49 11.14
N ILE A 10 26.75 -9.51 10.02
CA ILE A 10 26.16 -9.38 8.67
C ILE A 10 25.81 -10.75 8.03
N SER A 11 26.11 -11.88 8.70
CA SER A 11 26.08 -13.22 8.09
C SER A 11 24.81 -14.06 8.31
N LYS A 12 23.63 -13.49 8.59
CA LYS A 12 22.40 -14.29 8.70
C LYS A 12 21.21 -13.68 7.94
N ARG A 13 21.14 -14.03 6.64
CA ARG A 13 20.04 -13.80 5.69
C ARG A 13 19.71 -12.31 5.47
N CYS A 14 20.51 -11.64 4.63
CA CYS A 14 20.19 -10.34 4.04
C CYS A 14 19.28 -10.53 2.82
N PHE A 15 18.42 -9.57 2.50
CA PHE A 15 17.60 -9.63 1.28
C PHE A 15 18.38 -9.13 0.07
N ILE A 16 18.13 -9.74 -1.08
CA ILE A 16 18.74 -9.35 -2.36
C ILE A 16 17.64 -8.84 -3.27
N MET A 17 17.70 -7.57 -3.64
CA MET A 17 16.84 -6.98 -4.65
C MET A 17 17.64 -6.77 -5.94
N TYR A 18 17.21 -7.44 -7.00
CA TYR A 18 17.72 -7.22 -8.34
C TYR A 18 17.09 -5.95 -8.91
N CYS A 19 17.92 -4.94 -9.13
CA CYS A 19 17.43 -3.68 -9.66
C CYS A 19 17.18 -3.84 -11.17
N TYR A 20 15.90 -3.93 -11.57
CA TYR A 20 15.47 -3.77 -12.96
C TYR A 20 15.01 -2.33 -13.13
N TYR A 21 15.88 -1.46 -13.63
CA TYR A 21 15.55 -0.06 -13.83
C TYR A 21 14.83 0.10 -15.17
N SER A 22 13.50 0.25 -15.12
CA SER A 22 12.77 0.95 -16.18
C SER A 22 12.86 2.43 -15.87
N LEU A 23 13.55 3.21 -16.71
CA LEU A 23 13.67 4.66 -16.59
C LEU A 23 12.30 5.32 -16.87
N ARG A 24 11.35 5.18 -15.96
CA ARG A 24 10.17 6.04 -15.88
C ARG A 24 10.44 7.09 -14.81
N PHE A 25 11.18 8.12 -15.18
CA PHE A 25 11.22 9.36 -14.41
C PHE A 25 9.83 10.01 -14.51
N HIS A 26 8.95 9.76 -13.53
CA HIS A 26 7.79 10.61 -13.32
C HIS A 26 8.24 11.78 -12.44
N TRP A 27 8.40 12.94 -13.09
CA TRP A 27 8.36 14.22 -12.40
C TRP A 27 6.89 14.63 -12.29
N GLU A 28 6.27 14.33 -11.16
CA GLU A 28 5.01 14.96 -10.79
C GLU A 28 5.24 15.75 -9.50
N ILE A 29 5.56 17.03 -9.68
CA ILE A 29 5.29 18.06 -8.69
C ILE A 29 3.79 18.31 -8.81
N ILE A 30 3.01 17.76 -7.87
CA ILE A 30 1.59 18.05 -7.73
C ILE A 30 1.49 19.43 -7.09
N LEU A 31 1.43 20.46 -7.94
CA LEU A 31 0.63 21.64 -7.65
C LEU A 31 -0.81 21.27 -8.04
N MET A 32 -1.70 21.18 -7.06
CA MET A 32 -3.15 20.99 -7.22
C MET A 32 -3.76 22.23 -7.90
N ILE A 33 -3.43 22.45 -9.16
CA ILE A 33 -4.25 23.26 -10.06
C ILE A 33 -5.05 22.22 -10.83
N GLY A 34 -6.28 21.97 -10.36
CA GLY A 34 -7.22 21.07 -11.01
C GLY A 34 -7.29 21.40 -12.50
N MET A 35 -7.12 20.39 -13.34
CA MET A 35 -7.49 20.55 -14.74
C MET A 35 -9.01 20.65 -14.78
N ASP A 36 -9.53 21.67 -15.47
CA ASP A 36 -10.96 21.81 -15.80
C ASP A 36 -11.54 20.47 -16.28
N ASP A 37 -12.65 20.04 -15.67
CA ASP A 37 -13.30 18.74 -15.92
C ASP A 37 -13.58 18.53 -17.41
N LYS A 38 -13.88 19.60 -18.16
CA LYS A 38 -14.05 19.54 -19.62
C LYS A 38 -12.83 19.01 -20.36
N ARG A 39 -11.62 19.29 -19.86
CA ARG A 39 -10.36 18.77 -20.44
C ARG A 39 -10.13 17.31 -20.09
N ILE A 40 -10.59 16.87 -18.91
CA ILE A 40 -10.56 15.46 -18.49
C ILE A 40 -11.51 14.67 -19.39
N GLU A 41 -12.75 15.13 -19.56
CA GLU A 41 -13.77 14.52 -20.43
C GLU A 41 -13.28 14.32 -21.87
N LYS A 42 -12.64 15.33 -22.47
CA LYS A 42 -12.10 15.22 -23.84
C LYS A 42 -11.08 14.08 -23.97
N LYS A 43 -10.30 13.80 -22.93
CA LYS A 43 -9.33 12.69 -22.91
C LYS A 43 -10.02 11.36 -22.68
N ILE A 44 -11.00 11.30 -21.76
CA ILE A 44 -11.80 10.09 -21.51
C ILE A 44 -12.51 9.64 -22.78
N ARG A 45 -13.15 10.56 -23.51
CA ARG A 45 -13.84 10.27 -24.77
C ARG A 45 -12.95 9.58 -25.81
N ARG A 46 -11.64 9.82 -25.79
CA ARG A 46 -10.68 9.14 -26.68
C ARG A 46 -10.39 7.71 -26.22
N ILE A 47 -10.34 7.48 -24.91
CA ILE A 47 -10.10 6.17 -24.30
C ILE A 47 -11.32 5.26 -24.48
N THR A 48 -12.52 5.82 -24.31
CA THR A 48 -13.80 5.08 -24.36
C THR A 48 -14.43 5.04 -25.76
N LYS A 49 -13.82 5.65 -26.78
CA LYS A 49 -14.41 5.84 -28.13
C LYS A 49 -14.97 4.57 -28.77
N ASN A 50 -14.33 3.43 -28.53
CA ASN A 50 -14.67 2.15 -29.13
C ASN A 50 -15.50 1.25 -28.21
N ASN A 51 -15.83 1.72 -27.02
CA ASN A 51 -16.53 0.94 -25.99
C ASN A 51 -17.89 1.57 -25.71
N ASN A 52 -18.89 0.74 -25.42
CA ASN A 52 -20.22 1.20 -25.02
C ASN A 52 -20.20 1.63 -23.54
N CYS A 53 -19.43 2.68 -23.23
CA CYS A 53 -19.22 3.17 -21.87
C CYS A 53 -19.80 4.58 -21.70
N ARG A 54 -20.55 4.76 -20.61
CA ARG A 54 -20.94 6.09 -20.11
C ARG A 54 -19.97 6.52 -19.03
N TYR A 55 -19.75 7.82 -18.90
CA TYR A 55 -18.89 8.36 -17.86
C TYR A 55 -19.42 9.68 -17.31
N THR A 56 -19.07 9.97 -16.06
CA THR A 56 -19.26 11.27 -15.41
C THR A 56 -17.93 11.72 -14.79
N VAL A 57 -17.76 13.04 -14.68
CA VAL A 57 -16.60 13.66 -14.02
C VAL A 57 -17.13 14.66 -13.01
N ASP A 58 -16.71 14.53 -11.76
CA ASP A 58 -17.05 15.47 -10.69
C ASP A 58 -15.84 15.67 -9.79
N GLY A 59 -15.32 16.90 -9.70
CA GLY A 59 -14.16 17.22 -8.85
C GLY A 59 -12.90 16.41 -9.16
N GLY A 60 -12.73 15.94 -10.41
CA GLY A 60 -11.64 15.04 -10.79
C GLY A 60 -11.84 13.56 -10.44
N ILE A 61 -13.00 13.17 -9.90
CA ILE A 61 -13.43 11.77 -9.75
C ILE A 61 -14.14 11.36 -11.04
N VAL A 62 -13.69 10.27 -11.65
CA VAL A 62 -14.28 9.76 -12.89
C VAL A 62 -15.05 8.48 -12.61
N THR A 63 -16.37 8.50 -12.80
CA THR A 63 -17.19 7.30 -12.77
C THR A 63 -17.40 6.79 -14.18
N ILE A 64 -17.16 5.49 -14.41
CA ILE A 64 -17.34 4.86 -15.71
C ILE A 64 -18.21 3.62 -15.59
N GLU A 65 -19.21 3.51 -16.46
CA GLU A 65 -20.22 2.45 -16.48
C GLU A 65 -20.40 1.89 -17.89
N GLY A 66 -20.91 0.66 -17.98
CA GLY A 66 -21.12 -0.05 -19.25
C GLY A 66 -20.50 -1.44 -19.24
N SER A 67 -20.24 -1.98 -20.43
CA SER A 67 -19.67 -3.31 -20.62
C SER A 67 -18.45 -3.28 -21.52
N VAL A 68 -17.51 -4.17 -21.26
CA VAL A 68 -16.30 -4.39 -22.08
C VAL A 68 -16.10 -5.88 -22.30
N ASP A 69 -15.31 -6.24 -23.32
CA ASP A 69 -15.22 -7.62 -23.80
C ASP A 69 -14.32 -8.50 -22.91
N SER A 70 -13.45 -7.90 -22.10
CA SER A 70 -12.47 -8.65 -21.30
C SER A 70 -12.06 -7.96 -20.01
N TYR A 71 -11.50 -8.76 -19.08
CA TYR A 71 -10.88 -8.25 -17.86
C TYR A 71 -9.67 -7.33 -18.12
N ASP A 72 -8.89 -7.60 -19.18
CA ASP A 72 -7.74 -6.77 -19.53
C ASP A 72 -8.18 -5.38 -19.99
N GLU A 73 -9.26 -5.31 -20.76
CA GLU A 73 -9.84 -4.03 -21.16
C GLU A 73 -10.42 -3.27 -19.98
N PHE A 74 -11.15 -3.96 -19.11
CA PHE A 74 -11.66 -3.43 -17.85
C PHE A 74 -10.53 -2.76 -17.02
N LEU A 75 -9.39 -3.44 -16.87
CA LEU A 75 -8.23 -2.90 -16.16
C LEU A 75 -7.53 -1.76 -16.91
N ARG A 76 -7.41 -1.89 -18.24
CA ARG A 76 -6.73 -0.90 -19.09
C ARG A 76 -7.44 0.44 -19.02
N ILE A 77 -8.76 0.45 -19.22
CA ILE A 77 -9.56 1.68 -19.24
C ILE A 77 -9.43 2.42 -17.91
N GLY A 78 -9.67 1.74 -16.78
CA GLY A 78 -9.53 2.37 -15.47
C GLY A 78 -8.13 2.92 -15.21
N ARG A 79 -7.08 2.18 -15.61
CA ARG A 79 -5.69 2.62 -15.47
C ARG A 79 -5.34 3.83 -16.35
N ASP A 80 -5.82 3.84 -17.58
CA ASP A 80 -5.51 4.92 -18.52
C ASP A 80 -6.25 6.21 -18.15
N ILE A 81 -7.48 6.10 -17.64
CA ILE A 81 -8.20 7.22 -17.03
C ILE A 81 -7.45 7.75 -15.80
N GLY A 82 -7.02 6.87 -14.88
CA GLY A 82 -6.29 7.27 -13.68
C GLY A 82 -4.90 7.88 -13.93
N ARG A 83 -4.38 7.84 -15.17
CA ARG A 83 -3.15 8.52 -15.59
C ARG A 83 -3.39 9.91 -16.16
N ILE A 84 -4.65 10.30 -16.36
CA ILE A 84 -4.97 11.64 -16.83
C ILE A 84 -4.64 12.62 -15.71
N LYS A 85 -3.74 13.56 -15.99
CA LYS A 85 -3.47 14.69 -15.07
C LYS A 85 -4.79 15.37 -14.68
N GLY A 86 -5.00 15.53 -13.37
CA GLY A 86 -6.22 16.10 -12.79
C GLY A 86 -7.23 15.06 -12.30
N VAL A 87 -7.15 13.81 -12.74
CA VAL A 87 -7.95 12.73 -12.18
C VAL A 87 -7.36 12.33 -10.83
N ILE A 88 -8.19 12.38 -9.79
CA ILE A 88 -7.83 12.00 -8.42
C ILE A 88 -8.43 10.65 -8.01
N GLY A 89 -9.53 10.23 -8.66
CA GLY A 89 -10.26 9.00 -8.38
C GLY A 89 -10.89 8.40 -9.64
N VAL A 90 -11.02 7.07 -9.68
CA VAL A 90 -11.70 6.36 -10.76
C VAL A 90 -12.61 5.30 -10.19
N VAL A 91 -13.91 5.49 -10.34
CA VAL A 91 -14.96 4.53 -9.98
C VAL A 91 -15.31 3.71 -11.22
N ASN A 92 -14.79 2.50 -11.29
CA ASN A 92 -14.94 1.60 -12.41
C ASN A 92 -16.10 0.62 -12.18
N LYS A 93 -17.29 0.97 -12.69
CA LYS A 93 -18.53 0.17 -12.61
C LYS A 93 -18.75 -0.71 -13.85
N LEU A 94 -17.76 -0.83 -14.75
CA LEU A 94 -17.83 -1.66 -15.96
C LEU A 94 -18.04 -3.16 -15.64
N SER A 95 -18.77 -3.86 -16.50
CA SER A 95 -18.90 -5.32 -16.49
C SER A 95 -18.14 -5.98 -17.65
N TYR A 96 -17.77 -7.26 -17.49
CA TYR A 96 -17.15 -8.06 -18.55
C TYR A 96 -17.64 -9.53 -18.47
N PRO A 97 -17.50 -10.34 -19.55
CA PRO A 97 -17.87 -11.75 -19.50
C PRO A 97 -17.16 -12.50 -18.36
N GLY A 98 -17.93 -13.18 -17.51
CA GLY A 98 -17.41 -13.87 -16.33
C GLY A 98 -17.16 -12.97 -15.11
N TYR A 99 -17.48 -11.67 -15.19
CA TYR A 99 -17.44 -10.78 -14.04
C TYR A 99 -18.51 -11.18 -13.02
N LYS A 100 -18.08 -11.71 -11.88
CA LYS A 100 -18.94 -11.98 -10.73
C LYS A 100 -18.94 -10.76 -9.81
N LYS A 101 -19.86 -9.82 -10.07
CA LYS A 101 -19.91 -8.54 -9.33
C LYS A 101 -20.28 -8.70 -7.85
N ASN A 102 -20.99 -9.77 -7.48
CA ASN A 102 -21.61 -9.83 -6.16
C ASN A 102 -21.13 -11.05 -5.40
N ARG A 103 -20.26 -10.81 -4.42
CA ARG A 103 -20.29 -11.62 -3.20
C ARG A 103 -21.72 -11.49 -2.66
N VAL A 104 -22.38 -12.61 -2.36
CA VAL A 104 -23.68 -12.56 -1.66
C VAL A 104 -23.41 -11.88 -0.33
N LYS A 105 -23.97 -10.68 -0.13
CA LYS A 105 -23.84 -9.97 1.14
C LYS A 105 -24.53 -10.82 2.22
N PRO A 106 -23.89 -11.07 3.36
CA PRO A 106 -24.55 -11.76 4.45
C PRO A 106 -25.72 -10.92 4.96
N LYS A 107 -26.69 -11.59 5.60
CA LYS A 107 -27.88 -10.94 6.14
C LYS A 107 -27.49 -10.03 7.32
N ALA A 108 -27.99 -8.80 7.32
CA ALA A 108 -27.85 -7.89 8.44
C ALA A 108 -28.58 -8.41 9.69
N SER A 109 -28.05 -8.11 10.86
CA SER A 109 -28.78 -8.18 12.13
C SER A 109 -29.14 -6.75 12.56
N MET A 110 -30.41 -6.52 12.89
CA MET A 110 -30.91 -5.22 13.35
C MET A 110 -30.91 -5.09 14.88
N GLU A 111 -30.28 -6.04 15.58
CA GLU A 111 -30.08 -5.97 17.04
C GLU A 111 -29.16 -4.80 17.38
N ASP A 112 -29.52 -3.96 18.35
CA ASP A 112 -28.65 -2.91 18.86
C ASP A 112 -27.54 -3.55 19.72
N ILE A 113 -26.30 -3.48 19.25
CA ILE A 113 -25.13 -4.05 19.93
C ILE A 113 -24.22 -2.97 20.54
N GLY A 114 -24.70 -1.73 20.60
CA GLY A 114 -24.08 -0.63 21.33
C GLY A 114 -23.74 0.61 20.50
N GLU A 115 -22.99 1.50 21.11
CA GLU A 115 -22.56 2.77 20.52
C GLU A 115 -21.06 3.00 20.71
N ALA A 116 -20.48 3.79 19.80
CA ALA A 116 -19.10 4.25 19.86
C ALA A 116 -18.96 5.61 19.17
N ASP A 117 -17.97 6.41 19.56
CA ASP A 117 -17.62 7.63 18.85
C ASP A 117 -17.06 7.31 17.47
N VAL A 118 -16.23 6.25 17.40
CA VAL A 118 -15.57 5.81 16.16
C VAL A 118 -15.73 4.31 15.96
N VAL A 119 -16.20 3.92 14.78
CA VAL A 119 -16.17 2.53 14.30
C VAL A 119 -15.08 2.36 13.24
N ILE A 120 -14.13 1.46 13.48
CA ILE A 120 -13.05 1.11 12.54
C ILE A 120 -13.43 -0.18 11.84
N ILE A 121 -13.51 -0.15 10.51
CA ILE A 121 -13.88 -1.32 9.70
C ILE A 121 -12.60 -1.97 9.15
N GLY A 122 -12.27 -3.16 9.65
CA GLY A 122 -11.16 -4.00 9.20
C GLY A 122 -10.04 -4.15 10.22
N GLY A 123 -9.82 -5.38 10.69
CA GLY A 123 -8.77 -5.80 11.63
C GLY A 123 -7.43 -6.10 10.95
N GLY A 124 -7.09 -5.38 9.88
CA GLY A 124 -5.75 -5.44 9.29
C GLY A 124 -4.75 -4.54 10.05
N VAL A 125 -3.46 -4.60 9.66
CA VAL A 125 -2.40 -3.79 10.27
C VAL A 125 -2.72 -2.29 10.30
N VAL A 126 -3.43 -1.79 9.27
CA VAL A 126 -3.86 -0.39 9.21
C VAL A 126 -4.93 -0.10 10.25
N GLY A 127 -6.00 -0.91 10.31
CA GLY A 127 -7.08 -0.71 11.28
C GLY A 127 -6.61 -0.87 12.73
N CYS A 128 -5.80 -1.89 13.03
CA CYS A 128 -5.23 -2.08 14.35
C CYS A 128 -4.26 -0.95 14.75
N ALA A 129 -3.46 -0.43 13.80
CA ALA A 129 -2.60 0.72 14.07
C ALA A 129 -3.41 2.00 14.35
N ILE A 130 -4.50 2.22 13.62
CA ILE A 130 -5.41 3.35 13.86
C ILE A 130 -6.08 3.20 15.23
N ALA A 131 -6.61 2.01 15.55
CA ALA A 131 -7.21 1.71 16.85
C ALA A 131 -6.27 2.05 18.00
N ARG A 132 -5.01 1.58 17.94
CA ARG A 132 -3.99 1.88 18.96
C ARG A 132 -3.65 3.37 19.08
N VAL A 133 -3.68 4.11 17.98
CA VAL A 133 -3.42 5.56 18.03
C VAL A 133 -4.60 6.31 18.61
N LEU A 134 -5.82 5.96 18.21
CA LEU A 134 -7.05 6.57 18.69
C LEU A 134 -7.33 6.24 20.16
N SER A 135 -6.92 5.05 20.64
CA SER A 135 -7.08 4.63 22.04
C SER A 135 -6.27 5.47 23.05
N ARG A 136 -5.48 6.45 22.59
CA ARG A 136 -4.79 7.42 23.45
C ARG A 136 -5.65 8.61 23.84
N TYR A 137 -6.81 8.76 23.21
CA TYR A 137 -7.77 9.81 23.48
C TYR A 137 -8.94 9.23 24.29
N ASP A 138 -9.62 10.09 25.03
CA ASP A 138 -10.81 9.73 25.79
C ASP A 138 -12.05 9.68 24.89
N ILE A 139 -12.09 8.65 24.03
CA ILE A 139 -13.18 8.38 23.08
C ILE A 139 -13.47 6.88 23.03
N SER A 140 -14.72 6.54 22.78
CA SER A 140 -15.17 5.15 22.63
C SER A 140 -14.92 4.63 21.21
N ILE A 141 -14.25 3.49 21.09
CA ILE A 141 -13.81 2.94 19.80
C ILE A 141 -14.23 1.48 19.71
N VAL A 142 -14.84 1.12 18.58
CA VAL A 142 -15.13 -0.27 18.20
C VAL A 142 -14.44 -0.59 16.88
N LEU A 143 -13.62 -1.65 16.87
CA LEU A 143 -13.09 -2.23 15.64
C LEU A 143 -13.92 -3.45 15.26
N VAL A 144 -14.36 -3.50 14.00
CA VAL A 144 -15.16 -4.58 13.44
C VAL A 144 -14.34 -5.35 12.40
N GLU A 145 -14.23 -6.67 12.57
CA GLU A 145 -13.52 -7.58 11.66
C GLU A 145 -14.42 -8.75 11.27
N LYS A 146 -14.50 -9.01 9.96
CA LYS A 146 -15.41 -10.01 9.41
C LYS A 146 -14.95 -11.46 9.61
N ASN A 147 -13.66 -11.66 9.83
CA ASN A 147 -13.08 -12.98 10.08
C ASN A 147 -13.00 -13.27 11.58
N SER A 148 -12.67 -14.51 11.90
CA SER A 148 -12.55 -15.03 13.26
C SER A 148 -11.34 -14.50 14.05
N ASP A 149 -10.47 -13.72 13.41
CA ASP A 149 -9.29 -13.11 14.03
C ASP A 149 -8.80 -11.90 13.21
N VAL A 150 -8.04 -11.02 13.87
CA VAL A 150 -7.32 -9.93 13.21
C VAL A 150 -6.19 -10.47 12.33
N ALA A 151 -5.66 -9.62 11.45
CA ALA A 151 -4.55 -9.96 10.56
C ALA A 151 -4.85 -11.13 9.60
N THR A 152 -6.11 -11.44 9.32
CA THR A 152 -6.51 -12.57 8.47
C THR A 152 -6.68 -12.23 6.98
N GLY A 153 -6.60 -10.94 6.63
CA GLY A 153 -6.61 -10.44 5.25
C GLY A 153 -5.21 -10.33 4.62
N THR A 154 -4.96 -9.22 3.90
CA THR A 154 -3.67 -8.96 3.23
C THR A 154 -2.49 -8.78 4.20
N SER A 155 -2.75 -8.38 5.45
CA SER A 155 -1.73 -8.22 6.49
C SER A 155 -1.00 -9.55 6.80
N LYS A 156 -1.66 -10.68 6.55
CA LYS A 156 -1.10 -12.03 6.70
C LYS A 156 -0.17 -12.42 5.56
N ALA A 157 -0.47 -11.97 4.35
CA ALA A 157 0.15 -12.42 3.12
C ALA A 157 1.02 -11.32 2.50
N ASN A 158 2.17 -11.04 3.10
CA ASN A 158 3.19 -10.12 2.59
C ASN A 158 4.61 -10.61 2.90
N ASN A 159 5.61 -9.90 2.37
CA ASN A 159 7.02 -10.32 2.43
C ASN A 159 7.68 -10.08 3.80
N ALA A 160 6.94 -9.62 4.82
CA ALA A 160 7.44 -9.34 6.17
C ALA A 160 8.55 -8.26 6.22
N LEU A 161 8.67 -7.46 5.17
CA LEU A 161 9.74 -6.46 5.01
C LEU A 161 9.32 -5.10 5.56
N VAL A 162 10.23 -4.45 6.28
CA VAL A 162 10.13 -3.04 6.67
C VAL A 162 10.96 -2.22 5.69
N HIS A 163 10.26 -1.61 4.74
CA HIS A 163 10.85 -0.89 3.61
C HIS A 163 11.36 0.49 4.02
N THR A 164 12.56 0.87 3.56
CA THR A 164 13.12 2.21 3.79
C THR A 164 12.50 3.32 2.91
N GLY A 165 11.70 2.96 1.91
CA GLY A 165 11.12 3.90 0.94
C GLY A 165 12.03 4.23 -0.26
N ILE A 166 13.25 3.69 -0.34
CA ILE A 166 14.19 3.97 -1.43
C ILE A 166 13.63 3.61 -2.81
N GLY A 167 12.87 2.52 -2.91
CA GLY A 167 12.27 2.01 -4.15
C GLY A 167 10.95 2.66 -4.54
N GLU A 168 10.33 3.46 -3.66
CA GLU A 168 9.01 4.04 -3.90
C GLU A 168 9.10 5.33 -4.71
N PRO A 169 8.25 5.58 -5.73
CA PRO A 169 8.34 6.77 -6.58
C PRO A 169 8.41 8.10 -5.81
N MET A 170 9.26 9.05 -6.25
CA MET A 170 9.49 10.31 -5.53
C MET A 170 8.21 11.14 -5.47
N GLY A 171 7.97 11.82 -4.35
CA GLY A 171 6.89 12.79 -4.19
C GLY A 171 5.53 12.18 -3.88
N THR A 172 5.37 10.87 -4.02
CA THR A 172 4.11 10.16 -3.71
C THR A 172 3.83 10.10 -2.22
N LEU A 173 2.55 10.03 -1.85
CA LEU A 173 2.13 9.78 -0.47
C LEU A 173 2.73 8.47 0.06
N LYS A 174 2.76 7.43 -0.78
CA LYS A 174 3.37 6.14 -0.44
C LYS A 174 4.84 6.29 -0.03
N GLN A 175 5.64 7.06 -0.77
CA GLN A 175 7.02 7.32 -0.38
C GLN A 175 7.09 8.02 0.98
N LYS A 176 6.34 9.11 1.15
CA LYS A 176 6.38 9.92 2.37
C LYS A 176 6.06 9.07 3.60
N LEU A 177 4.93 8.35 3.56
CA LEU A 177 4.50 7.47 4.64
C LEU A 177 5.45 6.29 4.87
N CYS A 178 6.04 5.72 3.81
CA CYS A 178 7.01 4.64 3.94
C CYS A 178 8.29 5.09 4.66
N VAL A 179 8.82 6.28 4.31
CA VAL A 179 10.02 6.83 4.96
C VAL A 179 9.74 7.18 6.43
N GLU A 180 8.63 7.84 6.73
CA GLU A 180 8.27 8.17 8.12
C GLU A 180 7.95 6.92 8.94
N GLY A 181 7.18 6.00 8.37
CA GLY A 181 6.86 4.70 8.97
C GLY A 181 8.12 3.88 9.27
N HIS A 182 9.10 3.87 8.37
CA HIS A 182 10.38 3.20 8.58
C HIS A 182 11.13 3.72 9.81
N LYS A 183 11.15 5.04 10.02
CA LYS A 183 11.86 5.68 11.14
C LYS A 183 11.26 5.30 12.49
N MET A 184 9.94 5.16 12.58
CA MET A 184 9.24 4.81 13.82
C MET A 184 9.21 3.30 14.09
N PHE A 185 9.40 2.46 13.06
CA PHE A 185 9.09 1.03 13.12
C PHE A 185 9.87 0.28 14.21
N LYS A 186 11.17 0.55 14.34
CA LYS A 186 12.03 -0.12 15.33
C LYS A 186 11.56 0.15 16.76
N LYS A 187 11.23 1.41 17.06
CA LYS A 187 10.71 1.82 18.37
C LYS A 187 9.37 1.14 18.62
N LEU A 188 8.45 1.21 17.65
CA LEU A 188 7.12 0.62 17.77
C LEU A 188 7.17 -0.90 17.96
N ALA A 189 8.02 -1.62 17.21
CA ALA A 189 8.19 -3.05 17.40
C ALA A 189 8.76 -3.39 18.78
N SER A 190 9.67 -2.57 19.31
CA SER A 190 10.19 -2.71 20.67
C SER A 190 9.12 -2.46 21.74
N GLU A 191 8.30 -1.42 21.58
CA GLU A 191 7.18 -1.11 22.48
C GLU A 191 6.16 -2.26 22.53
N LEU A 192 5.91 -2.89 21.39
CA LEU A 192 4.96 -4.00 21.24
C LEU A 192 5.56 -5.37 21.57
N GLY A 193 6.85 -5.46 21.89
CA GLY A 193 7.52 -6.74 22.15
C GLY A 193 7.62 -7.67 20.92
N VAL A 194 7.54 -7.13 19.70
CA VAL A 194 7.50 -7.91 18.46
C VAL A 194 8.91 -8.12 17.88
N PRO A 195 9.26 -9.31 17.37
CA PRO A 195 10.55 -9.55 16.76
C PRO A 195 10.84 -8.62 15.58
N TYR A 196 11.92 -7.84 15.69
CA TYR A 196 12.38 -6.92 14.66
C TYR A 196 13.87 -7.13 14.37
N LYS A 197 14.22 -7.40 13.11
CA LYS A 197 15.59 -7.74 12.72
C LYS A 197 16.10 -6.89 11.56
N GLU A 198 17.07 -6.02 11.84
CA GLU A 198 17.80 -5.21 10.85
C GLU A 198 18.86 -6.07 10.15
N ASN A 199 18.43 -6.81 9.13
CA ASN A 199 19.30 -7.63 8.28
C ASN A 199 19.84 -6.88 7.05
N GLY A 200 19.30 -5.70 6.77
CA GLY A 200 19.65 -4.92 5.60
C GLY A 200 19.18 -5.50 4.26
N LEU A 201 19.37 -4.71 3.21
CA LEU A 201 19.00 -5.03 1.83
C LEU A 201 20.15 -4.70 0.88
N TRP A 202 20.48 -5.66 0.01
CA TRP A 202 21.37 -5.47 -1.12
C TRP A 202 20.60 -5.01 -2.35
N ILE A 203 20.91 -3.80 -2.83
CA ILE A 203 20.48 -3.30 -4.13
C ILE A 203 21.59 -3.63 -5.13
N VAL A 204 21.42 -4.72 -5.87
CA VAL A 204 22.44 -5.23 -6.80
C VAL A 204 22.21 -4.66 -8.19
N ILE A 205 23.24 -4.00 -8.73
CA ILE A 205 23.28 -3.56 -10.12
C ILE A 205 24.06 -4.61 -10.91
N SER A 206 23.38 -5.30 -11.81
CA SER A 206 23.91 -6.38 -12.63
C SER A 206 24.07 -5.95 -14.09
N LYS A 207 24.66 -6.83 -14.92
CA LYS A 207 24.74 -6.63 -16.37
C LYS A 207 23.34 -6.47 -17.03
N ASP A 208 22.29 -6.99 -16.42
CA ASP A 208 20.91 -6.99 -16.95
C ASP A 208 20.02 -5.90 -16.35
N SER A 209 20.56 -5.09 -15.44
CA SER A 209 19.78 -4.07 -14.73
C SER A 209 19.20 -2.99 -15.64
N LEU A 210 19.77 -2.80 -16.84
CA LEU A 210 19.34 -1.81 -17.82
C LEU A 210 18.96 -2.48 -19.15
N LYS A 211 17.65 -2.51 -19.46
CA LYS A 211 17.08 -3.11 -20.67
C LYS A 211 16.97 -2.11 -21.84
N ILE A 212 18.04 -1.36 -22.12
CA ILE A 212 18.11 -0.44 -23.27
C ILE A 212 18.85 -1.12 -24.43
N PRO A 213 18.44 -0.98 -25.71
CA PRO A 213 19.14 -1.59 -26.85
C PRO A 213 20.41 -0.80 -27.25
N ILE A 214 21.34 -0.61 -26.32
CA ILE A 214 22.67 0.01 -26.58
C ILE A 214 23.80 -1.01 -26.35
N PRO A 215 24.94 -0.88 -27.07
CA PRO A 215 26.10 -1.76 -26.86
C PRO A 215 26.60 -1.74 -25.41
N TYR A 216 27.10 -2.89 -24.93
CA TYR A 216 27.50 -3.06 -23.53
C TYR A 216 28.60 -2.07 -23.09
N MET A 217 29.49 -1.68 -23.99
CA MET A 217 30.55 -0.70 -23.73
C MET A 217 29.98 0.65 -23.24
N PHE A 218 28.84 1.09 -23.78
CA PHE A 218 28.13 2.29 -23.34
C PHE A 218 27.27 2.05 -22.09
N LYS A 219 26.74 0.83 -21.90
CA LYS A 219 25.99 0.45 -20.68
C LYS A 219 26.86 0.38 -19.44
N TYR A 220 28.08 -0.15 -19.58
CA TYR A 220 28.96 -0.43 -18.46
C TYR A 220 29.26 0.79 -17.57
N PRO A 221 29.65 1.97 -18.11
CA PRO A 221 29.86 3.16 -17.27
C PRO A 221 28.57 3.61 -16.58
N ILE A 222 27.41 3.48 -17.24
CA ILE A 222 26.11 3.80 -16.65
C ILE A 222 25.82 2.88 -15.45
N LEU A 223 25.96 1.58 -15.63
CA LEU A 223 25.72 0.57 -14.58
C LEU A 223 26.71 0.70 -13.42
N ARG A 224 27.98 1.00 -13.71
CA ARG A 224 29.05 1.06 -12.71
C ARG A 224 29.08 2.36 -11.92
N PHE A 225 28.74 3.49 -12.53
CA PHE A 225 28.94 4.82 -11.93
C PHE A 225 27.65 5.65 -11.85
N ILE A 226 26.91 5.78 -12.95
CA ILE A 226 25.76 6.70 -13.01
C ILE A 226 24.58 6.17 -12.19
N LEU A 227 24.16 4.93 -12.41
CA LEU A 227 23.02 4.32 -11.73
C LEU A 227 23.21 4.25 -10.19
N PRO A 228 24.35 3.78 -9.64
CA PRO A 228 24.55 3.80 -8.20
C PRO A 228 24.60 5.22 -7.62
N TYR A 229 25.14 6.19 -8.36
CA TYR A 229 25.14 7.59 -7.94
C TYR A 229 23.73 8.17 -7.85
N ILE A 230 22.86 7.87 -8.81
CA ILE A 230 21.43 8.28 -8.79
C ILE A 230 20.74 7.70 -7.55
N ILE A 231 20.91 6.40 -7.28
CA ILE A 231 20.30 5.75 -6.11
C ILE A 231 20.85 6.35 -4.81
N PHE A 232 22.15 6.62 -4.74
CA PHE A 232 22.78 7.24 -3.58
C PHE A 232 22.27 8.67 -3.32
N ARG A 233 22.13 9.50 -4.36
CA ARG A 233 21.55 10.85 -4.24
C ARG A 233 20.11 10.80 -3.76
N ARG A 234 19.33 9.86 -4.29
CA ARG A 234 17.94 9.62 -3.85
C ARG A 234 17.88 9.28 -2.37
N ALA A 235 18.72 8.34 -1.92
CA ALA A 235 18.80 7.96 -0.52
C ALA A 235 19.19 9.13 0.39
N LYS A 236 20.20 9.92 -0.03
CA LYS A 236 20.62 11.13 0.70
C LYS A 236 19.47 12.13 0.85
N LYS A 237 18.69 12.36 -0.20
CA LYS A 237 17.51 13.25 -0.15
C LYS A 237 16.43 12.75 0.82
N LEU A 238 16.31 11.43 1.00
CA LEU A 238 15.34 10.80 1.89
C LEU A 238 15.89 10.54 3.31
N GLY A 239 17.15 10.89 3.59
CA GLY A 239 17.80 10.57 4.87
C GLY A 239 18.05 9.08 5.08
N ILE A 240 18.09 8.27 4.01
CA ILE A 240 18.28 6.82 4.07
C ILE A 240 19.77 6.50 3.99
N PRO A 241 20.35 5.79 4.98
CA PRO A 241 21.74 5.37 4.91
C PRO A 241 21.92 4.31 3.82
N LEU A 242 22.89 4.53 2.92
CA LEU A 242 23.35 3.55 1.94
C LEU A 242 24.87 3.47 1.93
N ILE A 243 25.39 2.26 1.76
CA ILE A 243 26.82 1.98 1.65
C ILE A 243 27.10 1.45 0.25
N LEU A 244 27.96 2.14 -0.51
CA LEU A 244 28.40 1.67 -1.82
C LEU A 244 29.39 0.51 -1.64
N VAL A 245 29.13 -0.61 -2.31
CA VAL A 245 29.93 -1.83 -2.23
C VAL A 245 30.40 -2.25 -3.62
N LYS A 246 31.72 -2.24 -3.81
CA LYS A 246 32.37 -2.71 -5.03
C LYS A 246 32.23 -4.23 -5.16
N ARG A 247 32.21 -4.74 -6.41
CA ARG A 247 32.07 -6.17 -6.74
C ARG A 247 32.91 -7.12 -5.90
N LYS A 248 34.22 -6.88 -5.74
CA LYS A 248 35.11 -7.78 -4.97
C LYS A 248 34.63 -7.95 -3.52
N LYS A 249 34.19 -6.86 -2.89
CA LYS A 249 33.65 -6.88 -1.54
C LYS A 249 32.26 -7.54 -1.51
N LEU A 250 31.40 -7.26 -2.49
CA LEU A 250 30.09 -7.89 -2.63
C LEU A 250 30.18 -9.42 -2.68
N LEU A 251 31.03 -9.97 -3.55
CA LEU A 251 31.21 -11.42 -3.70
C LEU A 251 31.84 -12.07 -2.45
N LYS A 252 32.63 -11.31 -1.68
CA LYS A 252 33.17 -11.78 -0.40
C LYS A 252 32.10 -11.82 0.69
N MET A 253 31.20 -10.84 0.72
CA MET A 253 30.14 -10.73 1.73
C MET A 253 28.95 -11.64 1.44
N GLU A 254 28.60 -11.81 0.17
CA GLU A 254 27.48 -12.65 -0.29
C GLU A 254 27.98 -13.64 -1.37
N PRO A 255 28.59 -14.77 -0.99
CA PRO A 255 29.19 -15.72 -1.93
C PRO A 255 28.21 -16.33 -2.94
N ASN A 256 26.94 -16.42 -2.56
CA ASN A 256 25.86 -17.00 -3.37
C ASN A 256 25.19 -15.98 -4.31
N ILE A 257 25.62 -14.71 -4.30
CA ILE A 257 25.04 -13.68 -5.17
C ILE A 257 25.41 -13.90 -6.63
N THR A 258 24.61 -13.35 -7.56
CA THR A 258 24.91 -13.48 -8.98
C THR A 258 26.33 -13.03 -9.32
N ARG A 259 27.05 -13.86 -10.09
CA ARG A 259 28.33 -13.47 -10.67
C ARG A 259 28.19 -12.34 -11.69
N ARG A 260 26.98 -11.92 -12.06
CA ARG A 260 26.73 -10.80 -12.99
C ARG A 260 26.66 -9.43 -12.30
N GLY A 261 26.81 -9.36 -10.97
CA GLY A 261 26.74 -8.10 -10.19
C GLY A 261 27.96 -7.19 -10.39
N ILE A 262 27.76 -5.99 -10.89
CA ILE A 262 28.83 -5.01 -11.20
C ILE A 262 29.19 -4.20 -9.95
N VAL A 263 28.16 -3.78 -9.20
CA VAL A 263 28.26 -2.96 -7.99
C VAL A 263 26.97 -3.15 -7.19
N ALA A 264 27.00 -2.91 -5.88
CA ALA A 264 25.80 -2.90 -5.06
C ALA A 264 25.76 -1.71 -4.12
N LEU A 265 24.55 -1.33 -3.69
CA LEU A 265 24.34 -0.47 -2.53
C LEU A 265 23.70 -1.30 -1.41
N PHE A 266 24.27 -1.24 -0.23
CA PHE A 266 23.75 -1.92 0.96
C PHE A 266 22.95 -0.91 1.80
N SER A 267 21.70 -1.23 2.09
CA SER A 267 20.85 -0.48 3.02
C SER A 267 20.81 -1.19 4.36
N PRO A 268 21.57 -0.73 5.38
CA PRO A 268 21.73 -1.46 6.64
C PRO A 268 20.47 -1.43 7.53
N THR A 269 19.61 -0.42 7.37
CA THR A 269 18.43 -0.22 8.21
C THR A 269 17.21 -0.98 7.72
N TYR A 270 17.31 -1.66 6.57
CA TYR A 270 16.22 -2.51 6.09
C TYR A 270 15.99 -3.67 7.07
N ALA A 271 14.74 -3.97 7.38
CA ALA A 271 14.42 -4.93 8.44
C ALA A 271 13.32 -5.90 8.06
N VAL A 272 13.17 -6.92 8.92
CA VAL A 272 12.07 -7.88 8.89
C VAL A 272 11.36 -7.88 10.22
N THR A 273 10.04 -8.04 10.16
CA THR A 273 9.18 -8.23 11.33
C THR A 273 8.11 -9.27 10.99
N SER A 274 7.62 -10.03 11.96
CA SER A 274 6.45 -10.89 11.74
C SER A 274 5.22 -10.01 11.54
N PRO A 275 4.54 -10.03 10.38
CA PRO A 275 3.39 -9.17 10.15
C PRO A 275 2.16 -9.62 10.95
N TYR A 276 2.07 -10.90 11.28
CA TYR A 276 1.04 -11.48 12.16
C TYR A 276 1.18 -10.95 13.58
N LEU A 277 2.34 -11.22 14.21
CA LEU A 277 2.61 -10.80 15.59
C LEU A 277 2.53 -9.28 15.73
N PHE A 278 3.02 -8.55 14.73
CA PHE A 278 2.92 -7.09 14.73
C PHE A 278 1.48 -6.59 14.73
N THR A 279 0.60 -7.18 13.90
CA THR A 279 -0.80 -6.77 13.83
C THR A 279 -1.58 -7.18 15.09
N ILE A 280 -1.33 -8.38 15.61
CA ILE A 280 -1.94 -8.87 16.85
C ILE A 280 -1.52 -7.98 18.03
N ALA A 281 -0.24 -7.69 18.19
CA ALA A 281 0.24 -6.83 19.28
C ALA A 281 -0.33 -5.40 19.19
N LEU A 282 -0.56 -4.86 17.98
CA LEU A 282 -1.27 -3.60 17.81
C LEU A 282 -2.72 -3.68 18.32
N ALA A 283 -3.42 -4.78 18.02
CA ALA A 283 -4.78 -5.00 18.48
C ALA A 283 -4.85 -5.20 20.00
N GLU A 284 -3.99 -6.02 20.58
CA GLU A 284 -3.87 -6.23 22.03
C GLU A 284 -3.59 -4.90 22.75
N SER A 285 -2.62 -4.13 22.26
CA SER A 285 -2.30 -2.81 22.80
C SER A 285 -3.50 -1.84 22.73
N ALA A 286 -4.36 -1.94 21.72
CA ALA A 286 -5.58 -1.14 21.64
C ALA A 286 -6.63 -1.62 22.66
N VAL A 287 -6.80 -2.93 22.83
CA VAL A 287 -7.73 -3.53 23.81
C VAL A 287 -7.33 -3.18 25.24
N GLU A 288 -6.03 -3.18 25.57
CA GLU A 288 -5.51 -2.70 26.86
C GLU A 288 -5.91 -1.24 27.16
N ASN A 289 -6.26 -0.47 26.13
CA ASN A 289 -6.74 0.91 26.22
C ASN A 289 -8.25 1.00 25.91
N ASN A 290 -9.02 -0.03 26.28
CA ASN A 290 -10.49 -0.09 26.21
C ASN A 290 -11.11 -0.08 24.81
N VAL A 291 -10.34 -0.30 23.74
CA VAL A 291 -10.93 -0.52 22.40
C VAL A 291 -11.66 -1.86 22.39
N LYS A 292 -12.92 -1.87 21.95
CA LYS A 292 -13.68 -3.11 21.75
C LYS A 292 -13.38 -3.66 20.35
N ILE A 293 -13.14 -4.97 20.24
CA ILE A 293 -12.98 -5.65 18.96
C ILE A 293 -14.10 -6.66 18.79
N ILE A 294 -14.85 -6.55 17.70
CA ILE A 294 -15.92 -7.47 17.32
C ILE A 294 -15.46 -8.28 16.11
N LEU A 295 -15.11 -9.53 16.36
CA LEU A 295 -14.74 -10.52 15.34
C LEU A 295 -15.99 -11.21 14.78
N ASP A 296 -15.84 -11.92 13.66
CA ASP A 296 -16.94 -12.59 12.93
C ASP A 296 -18.13 -11.64 12.65
N ALA A 297 -17.85 -10.35 12.49
CA ALA A 297 -18.84 -9.32 12.22
C ALA A 297 -18.46 -8.61 10.92
N GLU A 298 -19.26 -8.82 9.89
CA GLU A 298 -19.10 -8.09 8.64
C GLU A 298 -19.99 -6.85 8.64
N VAL A 299 -19.42 -5.68 8.37
CA VAL A 299 -20.21 -4.49 8.05
C VAL A 299 -20.81 -4.68 6.67
N VAL A 300 -22.14 -4.61 6.59
CA VAL A 300 -22.92 -4.86 5.37
C VAL A 300 -23.59 -3.61 4.82
N ASP A 301 -23.77 -2.60 5.69
CA ASP A 301 -24.33 -1.30 5.35
C ASP A 301 -23.85 -0.20 6.33
N ILE A 302 -23.97 1.05 5.91
CA ILE A 302 -23.70 2.24 6.73
C ILE A 302 -24.90 3.16 6.62
N GLU A 303 -25.57 3.42 7.75
CA GLU A 303 -26.71 4.34 7.76
C GLU A 303 -26.19 5.79 7.78
N VAL A 304 -26.53 6.53 6.73
CA VAL A 304 -26.24 7.95 6.58
C VAL A 304 -27.56 8.72 6.49
N GLU A 305 -27.71 9.74 7.30
CA GLU A 305 -28.88 10.61 7.32
C GLU A 305 -28.40 12.07 7.47
N GLU A 306 -28.92 12.96 6.62
CA GLU A 306 -28.51 14.39 6.58
C GLU A 306 -26.98 14.56 6.48
N ASP A 307 -26.34 13.82 5.57
CA ASP A 307 -24.87 13.80 5.36
C ASP A 307 -24.05 13.46 6.61
N LYS A 308 -24.66 12.77 7.59
CA LYS A 308 -24.00 12.32 8.82
C LYS A 308 -24.15 10.83 8.98
N VAL A 309 -23.06 10.18 9.36
CA VAL A 309 -23.11 8.78 9.79
C VAL A 309 -23.95 8.67 11.05
N LYS A 310 -24.86 7.70 11.07
CA LYS A 310 -25.67 7.32 12.24
C LYS A 310 -25.25 5.99 12.82
N SER A 311 -24.97 5.01 11.97
CA SER A 311 -24.64 3.66 12.42
C SER A 311 -23.82 2.87 11.40
N ALA A 312 -23.12 1.84 11.89
CA ALA A 312 -22.63 0.74 11.08
C ALA A 312 -23.52 -0.49 11.29
N VAL A 313 -24.10 -1.00 10.20
CA VAL A 313 -24.94 -2.21 10.22
C VAL A 313 -24.07 -3.43 9.94
N THR A 314 -24.11 -4.41 10.84
CA THR A 314 -23.28 -5.62 10.75
C THR A 314 -24.11 -6.91 10.71
N THR A 315 -23.43 -8.03 10.48
CA THR A 315 -24.04 -9.37 10.61
C THR A 315 -24.37 -9.75 12.05
N LYS A 316 -23.81 -9.06 13.05
CA LYS A 316 -24.07 -9.32 14.47
C LYS A 316 -24.98 -8.29 15.13
N GLY A 317 -25.18 -7.14 14.51
CA GLY A 317 -26.03 -6.06 15.01
C GLY A 317 -25.62 -4.70 14.47
N VAL A 318 -26.33 -3.67 14.91
CA VAL A 318 -26.12 -2.27 14.56
C VAL A 318 -25.30 -1.59 15.66
N ILE A 319 -24.28 -0.82 15.26
CA ILE A 319 -23.45 -0.02 16.17
C ILE A 319 -23.70 1.46 15.84
N LYS A 320 -24.29 2.21 16.77
CA LYS A 320 -24.46 3.66 16.60
C LYS A 320 -23.11 4.34 16.65
N THR A 321 -22.84 5.23 15.68
CA THR A 321 -21.56 5.92 15.59
C THR A 321 -21.66 7.22 14.82
N ARG A 322 -20.74 8.14 15.13
CA ARG A 322 -20.61 9.44 14.47
C ARG A 322 -19.50 9.43 13.42
N PHE A 323 -18.54 8.53 13.55
CA PHE A 323 -17.39 8.44 12.66
C PHE A 323 -17.12 7.00 12.24
N ILE A 324 -16.77 6.84 10.96
CA ILE A 324 -16.32 5.58 10.37
C ILE A 324 -14.90 5.76 9.88
N VAL A 325 -14.03 4.83 10.26
CA VAL A 325 -12.71 4.67 9.64
C VAL A 325 -12.77 3.45 8.74
N ASN A 326 -12.71 3.70 7.44
CA ASN A 326 -12.65 2.64 6.44
C ASN A 326 -11.21 2.12 6.27
N ALA A 327 -10.91 0.98 6.93
CA ALA A 327 -9.64 0.27 6.84
C ALA A 327 -9.82 -1.14 6.23
N ALA A 328 -10.85 -1.34 5.40
CA ALA A 328 -11.30 -2.66 4.93
C ALA A 328 -10.42 -3.29 3.83
N GLY A 329 -9.24 -2.72 3.57
CA GLY A 329 -8.25 -3.27 2.65
C GLY A 329 -8.80 -3.43 1.23
N LEU A 330 -8.93 -4.67 0.77
CA LEU A 330 -9.43 -4.98 -0.57
C LEU A 330 -10.90 -4.59 -0.81
N TYR A 331 -11.64 -4.35 0.27
CA TYR A 331 -13.07 -4.02 0.25
C TYR A 331 -13.34 -2.54 0.58
N ALA A 332 -12.29 -1.71 0.66
CA ALA A 332 -12.46 -0.32 1.07
C ALA A 332 -13.34 0.48 0.10
N ASP A 333 -13.32 0.16 -1.20
CA ASP A 333 -14.23 0.77 -2.16
C ASP A 333 -15.68 0.29 -2.00
N GLU A 334 -15.91 -0.96 -1.60
CA GLU A 334 -17.26 -1.47 -1.27
C GLU A 334 -17.83 -0.79 -0.02
N ILE A 335 -17.01 -0.63 1.03
CA ILE A 335 -17.40 0.10 2.25
C ILE A 335 -17.68 1.58 1.94
N ALA A 336 -16.89 2.20 1.07
CA ALA A 336 -17.13 3.58 0.65
C ALA A 336 -18.44 3.72 -0.14
N GLU A 337 -18.82 2.72 -0.94
CA GLU A 337 -20.13 2.72 -1.63
C GLU A 337 -21.30 2.60 -0.63
N MET A 338 -21.16 1.87 0.48
CA MET A 338 -22.21 1.78 1.51
C MET A 338 -22.52 3.14 2.16
N ALA A 339 -21.56 4.06 2.16
CA ALA A 339 -21.74 5.42 2.67
C ALA A 339 -22.00 6.46 1.57
N ASP A 340 -22.17 6.02 0.31
CA ASP A 340 -22.27 6.89 -0.88
C ASP A 340 -21.08 7.85 -1.08
N THR A 341 -19.88 7.44 -0.62
CA THR A 341 -18.64 8.24 -0.71
C THR A 341 -17.57 7.56 -1.56
N ARG A 342 -17.96 6.74 -2.54
CA ARG A 342 -16.97 6.00 -3.35
C ARG A 342 -16.32 6.89 -4.39
N GLU A 343 -15.00 7.06 -4.26
CA GLU A 343 -14.19 7.85 -5.20
C GLU A 343 -13.25 6.99 -6.05
N TYR A 344 -13.13 5.70 -5.74
CA TYR A 344 -12.18 4.79 -6.37
C TYR A 344 -12.70 3.35 -6.45
N THR A 345 -12.11 2.57 -7.34
CA THR A 345 -12.29 1.11 -7.41
C THR A 345 -10.97 0.40 -7.15
N ILE A 346 -11.02 -0.59 -6.26
CA ILE A 346 -9.88 -1.45 -5.97
C ILE A 346 -9.88 -2.62 -6.96
N HIS A 347 -8.70 -2.88 -7.54
CA HIS A 347 -8.46 -4.04 -8.39
C HIS A 347 -7.44 -4.96 -7.72
N PRO A 348 -7.88 -5.97 -6.94
CA PRO A 348 -6.98 -6.87 -6.24
C PRO A 348 -6.06 -7.61 -7.23
N LYS A 349 -4.77 -7.69 -6.88
CA LYS A 349 -3.80 -8.48 -7.64
C LYS A 349 -3.19 -9.53 -6.73
N ARG A 350 -3.32 -10.79 -7.12
CA ARG A 350 -2.69 -11.90 -6.42
C ARG A 350 -1.19 -11.89 -6.71
N GLY A 351 -0.39 -11.81 -5.66
CA GLY A 351 1.04 -12.12 -5.73
C GLY A 351 1.26 -13.61 -5.52
N ALA A 352 2.20 -14.19 -6.26
CA ALA A 352 2.83 -15.47 -5.93
C ALA A 352 4.30 -15.17 -5.66
N THR A 353 4.83 -15.70 -4.56
CA THR A 353 6.24 -15.53 -4.17
C THR A 353 7.07 -16.70 -4.65
#